data_AF-A0A531LTB7-F1
#
_entry.id   AF-A0A531LTB7-F1
#
_cell.length_a   1.000
_cell.length_b   1.000
_cell.length_c   1.000
_cell.angle_alpha   90.00
_cell.angle_beta   90.00
_cell.angle_gamma   90.00
#
_symmetry.space_group_name_H-M   'P 1'
#
loop_
_entity.id
_entity.type
_entity.pdbx_description
1 polymer ?
#
loop_
_entity_poly.entity_id
_entity_poly.type
_entity_poly.pdbx_seq_one_letter_code
_entity_poly.pdbx_strand_id
1 'polypeptide(L)'
;DGMLQKLGLKEDEAIIHPWINKALEKAQKKVEARNFDIRKNLLKYDDVSNDQRKVVFEQRIELMDGEGLSETVAEMRDGVIEEIVAKNIPENAYAEQWNVAGLKAEVAEFLNLDLPVEEWAKE
;
A
#
# COMPACT_ATOMS: atom_id res chain seq x y z
N ASP A 1 -13.89 -38.29 23.20
CA ASP A 1 -14.51 -39.50 23.78
C ASP A 1 -13.92 -40.01 25.08
N GLY A 2 -12.59 -40.17 25.22
CA GLY A 2 -12.03 -40.86 26.41
C GLY A 2 -12.24 -40.19 27.79
N MET A 3 -12.57 -38.90 27.87
CA MET A 3 -12.79 -38.21 29.15
C MET A 3 -14.25 -38.32 29.63
N LEU A 4 -15.22 -38.35 28.72
CA LEU A 4 -16.65 -38.44 29.05
C LEU A 4 -17.06 -39.87 29.46
N GLN A 5 -16.51 -40.89 28.79
CA GLN A 5 -16.67 -42.30 29.18
C GLN A 5 -16.06 -42.60 30.56
N LYS A 6 -14.94 -41.97 30.91
CA LYS A 6 -14.31 -42.12 32.25
C LYS A 6 -15.12 -41.52 33.39
N LEU A 7 -16.09 -40.65 33.11
CA LEU A 7 -17.00 -40.07 34.11
C LEU A 7 -18.29 -40.88 34.32
N GLY A 8 -18.44 -42.05 33.69
CA GLY A 8 -19.54 -42.96 33.95
C GLY A 8 -20.87 -42.60 33.28
N LEU A 9 -20.86 -41.70 32.28
CA LEU A 9 -22.04 -41.37 31.48
C LEU A 9 -22.38 -42.54 30.55
N LYS A 10 -23.60 -43.07 30.66
CA LYS A 10 -24.12 -44.13 29.78
C LYS A 10 -24.57 -43.54 28.45
N GLU A 11 -24.41 -44.31 27.36
CA GLU A 11 -25.11 -44.03 26.11
C GLU A 11 -26.62 -43.99 26.42
N ASP A 12 -27.29 -42.88 26.09
CA ASP A 12 -28.72 -42.57 26.33
C ASP A 12 -29.13 -41.82 27.61
N GLU A 13 -28.21 -41.35 28.46
CA GLU A 13 -28.55 -40.40 29.54
C GLU A 13 -28.32 -38.93 29.16
N ALA A 14 -29.26 -38.04 29.53
CA ALA A 14 -29.14 -36.61 29.29
C ALA A 14 -27.94 -36.03 30.05
N ILE A 15 -26.94 -35.52 29.32
CA ILE A 15 -25.75 -34.92 29.89
C ILE A 15 -26.09 -33.53 30.43
N ILE A 16 -26.58 -33.46 31.67
CA ILE A 16 -26.89 -32.19 32.36
C ILE A 16 -25.88 -32.03 33.49
N HIS A 17 -24.69 -31.53 33.14
CA HIS A 17 -23.66 -31.26 34.14
C HIS A 17 -23.13 -29.83 33.95
N PRO A 18 -23.27 -28.94 34.96
CA PRO A 18 -22.97 -27.50 34.81
C PRO A 18 -21.57 -27.17 34.30
N TRP A 19 -20.58 -28.01 34.60
CA TRP A 19 -19.19 -27.88 34.13
C TRP A 19 -19.02 -28.14 32.62
N ILE A 20 -19.83 -29.00 32.01
CA ILE A 20 -19.81 -29.28 30.56
C ILE A 20 -20.36 -28.08 29.80
N ASN A 21 -21.46 -27.48 30.26
CA ASN A 21 -21.98 -26.24 29.68
C ASN A 21 -20.94 -25.11 29.76
N LYS A 22 -20.28 -24.94 30.91
CA LYS A 22 -19.18 -23.96 31.07
C LYS A 22 -17.98 -24.28 30.18
N ALA A 23 -17.66 -25.55 29.97
CA ALA A 23 -16.56 -25.96 29.09
C ALA A 23 -16.89 -25.71 27.61
N LEU A 24 -18.14 -25.97 27.20
CA LEU A 24 -18.63 -25.67 25.85
C LEU A 24 -18.64 -24.16 25.58
N GLU A 25 -19.13 -23.36 26.52
CA GLU A 25 -19.10 -21.89 26.43
C GLU A 25 -17.65 -21.37 26.28
N LYS A 26 -16.71 -21.90 27.08
CA LYS A 26 -15.29 -21.54 26.96
C LYS A 26 -14.70 -21.94 25.61
N ALA A 27 -15.06 -23.11 25.08
CA ALA A 27 -14.61 -23.57 23.78
C ALA A 27 -15.16 -22.67 22.66
N GLN A 28 -16.45 -22.28 22.73
CA GLN A 28 -17.07 -21.33 21.80
C GLN A 28 -16.35 -19.98 21.83
N LYS A 29 -16.15 -19.39 23.02
CA LYS A 29 -15.39 -18.13 23.17
C LYS A 29 -13.99 -18.20 22.56
N LYS A 30 -13.31 -19.35 22.67
CA LYS A 30 -11.99 -19.55 22.07
C LYS A 30 -12.04 -19.59 20.53
N VAL A 31 -13.06 -20.23 19.96
CA VAL A 31 -13.27 -20.25 18.50
C VAL A 31 -13.63 -18.86 17.98
N GLU A 32 -14.50 -18.13 18.68
CA GLU A 32 -14.86 -16.76 18.35
C GLU A 32 -13.66 -15.82 18.42
N ALA A 33 -12.85 -15.90 19.48
CA ALA A 33 -11.62 -15.12 19.60
C ALA A 33 -10.65 -15.38 18.43
N ARG A 34 -10.46 -16.66 18.06
CA ARG A 34 -9.64 -17.02 16.89
C ARG A 34 -10.20 -16.42 15.59
N ASN A 35 -11.52 -16.48 15.38
CA ASN A 35 -12.15 -15.91 14.19
C ASN A 35 -12.04 -14.38 14.18
N PHE A 36 -12.17 -13.74 15.34
CA PHE A 36 -11.98 -12.31 15.51
C PHE A 36 -10.55 -11.90 15.17
N ASP A 37 -9.54 -12.61 15.66
CA ASP A 37 -8.13 -12.32 15.37
C ASP A 37 -7.82 -12.44 13.87
N ILE A 38 -8.37 -13.45 13.19
CA ILE A 38 -8.26 -13.60 11.74
C ILE A 38 -8.88 -12.40 11.03
N ARG A 39 -10.11 -12.01 11.38
CA ARG A 39 -10.79 -10.85 10.78
C ARG A 39 -10.05 -9.55 11.07
N LYS A 40 -9.54 -9.37 12.28
CA LYS A 40 -8.75 -8.19 12.66
C LYS A 40 -7.51 -8.05 11.80
N ASN A 41 -6.81 -9.15 11.51
CA ASN A 41 -5.66 -9.10 10.63
C ASN A 41 -6.06 -8.76 9.19
N LEU A 42 -7.17 -9.33 8.67
CA LEU A 42 -7.69 -8.94 7.36
C LEU A 42 -8.08 -7.47 7.29
N LEU A 43 -8.76 -6.95 8.32
CA LEU A 43 -9.15 -5.54 8.41
C LEU A 43 -7.94 -4.61 8.40
N LYS A 44 -6.82 -4.97 9.02
CA LYS A 44 -5.60 -4.15 8.95
C LYS A 44 -5.06 -4.00 7.53
N TYR A 45 -5.16 -5.03 6.70
CA TYR A 45 -4.77 -4.93 5.29
C TYR A 45 -5.75 -4.04 4.52
N ASP A 46 -7.04 -4.17 4.83
CA ASP A 46 -8.09 -3.33 4.26
C ASP A 46 -7.93 -1.86 4.65
N ASP A 47 -7.55 -1.58 5.90
CA ASP A 47 -7.29 -0.22 6.42
C ASP A 47 -6.21 0.49 5.58
N VAL A 48 -5.11 -0.20 5.26
CA VAL A 48 -4.05 0.36 4.39
C VAL A 48 -4.58 0.65 3.00
N SER A 49 -5.32 -0.29 2.40
CA SER A 49 -5.91 -0.08 1.06
C SER A 49 -6.94 1.04 1.06
N ASN A 50 -7.71 1.17 2.13
CA ASN A 50 -8.74 2.19 2.29
C ASN A 50 -8.12 3.58 2.48
N ASP A 51 -7.03 3.70 3.24
CA ASP A 51 -6.34 4.97 3.43
C ASP A 51 -5.70 5.46 2.11
N GLN A 52 -5.06 4.56 1.36
CA GLN A 52 -4.59 4.87 0.00
C GLN A 52 -5.73 5.31 -0.91
N ARG A 53 -6.86 4.59 -0.85
CA ARG A 53 -8.05 4.92 -1.64
C ARG A 53 -8.54 6.33 -1.29
N LYS A 54 -8.68 6.68 -0.02
CA LYS A 54 -9.14 8.02 0.39
C LYS A 54 -8.27 9.12 -0.19
N VAL A 55 -6.95 9.02 -0.07
CA VAL A 55 -6.01 10.01 -0.61
C VAL A 55 -6.18 10.20 -2.12
N VAL A 56 -6.25 9.11 -2.89
CA VAL A 56 -6.43 9.17 -4.35
C VAL A 56 -7.78 9.76 -4.74
N PHE A 57 -8.85 9.39 -4.02
CA PHE A 57 -10.19 9.90 -4.31
C PHE A 57 -10.34 11.38 -3.91
N GLU A 58 -9.70 11.81 -2.84
CA GLU A 58 -9.64 13.22 -2.42
C GLU A 58 -8.94 14.06 -3.49
N GLN A 59 -7.73 13.68 -3.89
CA GLN A 59 -7.00 14.35 -4.97
C GLN A 59 -7.81 14.37 -6.28
N ARG A 60 -8.51 13.27 -6.62
CA ARG A 60 -9.36 13.21 -7.81
C ARG A 60 -10.51 14.21 -7.76
N ILE A 61 -11.15 14.37 -6.60
CA ILE A 61 -12.23 15.34 -6.41
C ILE A 61 -11.69 16.76 -6.55
N GLU A 62 -10.56 17.08 -5.92
CA GLU A 62 -9.89 18.38 -6.04
C GLU A 62 -9.59 18.74 -7.49
N LEU A 63 -9.04 17.80 -8.27
CA LEU A 63 -8.75 18.00 -9.69
C LEU A 63 -10.01 18.15 -10.55
N MET A 64 -11.14 17.56 -10.14
CA MET A 64 -12.42 17.67 -10.86
C MET A 64 -13.16 18.99 -10.55
N ASP A 65 -13.03 19.49 -9.32
CA ASP A 65 -13.74 20.69 -8.84
C ASP A 65 -12.95 21.99 -9.10
N GLY A 66 -11.65 21.91 -9.40
CA GLY A 66 -10.80 23.07 -9.65
C GLY A 66 -11.17 23.88 -10.90
N GLU A 67 -10.92 25.20 -10.86
CA GLU A 67 -11.19 26.12 -11.98
C GLU A 67 -10.22 25.93 -13.17
N GLY A 68 -9.11 25.22 -12.96
CA GLY A 68 -8.15 24.86 -14.00
C GLY A 68 -7.02 23.97 -13.48
N LEU A 69 -6.43 23.17 -14.37
CA LEU A 69 -5.39 22.19 -14.05
C LEU A 69 -3.98 22.61 -14.48
N SER A 70 -3.84 23.77 -15.13
CA SER A 70 -2.59 24.19 -15.77
C SER A 70 -1.43 24.34 -14.78
N GLU A 71 -1.69 24.89 -13.60
CA GLU A 71 -0.68 25.06 -12.54
C GLU A 71 -0.23 23.71 -11.99
N THR A 72 -1.16 22.85 -11.61
CA THR A 72 -0.86 21.49 -11.13
C THR A 72 -0.06 20.68 -12.16
N VAL A 73 -0.44 20.74 -13.43
CA VAL A 73 0.30 20.05 -14.50
C VAL A 73 1.70 20.65 -14.69
N ALA A 74 1.86 21.97 -14.52
CA ALA A 74 3.16 22.61 -14.58
C ALA A 74 4.07 22.14 -13.44
N GLU A 75 3.57 22.12 -12.20
CA GLU A 75 4.30 21.61 -11.03
C GLU A 75 4.70 20.13 -11.19
N MET A 76 3.77 19.28 -11.64
CA MET A 76 4.07 17.87 -11.92
C MET A 76 5.15 17.71 -12.98
N ARG A 77 5.12 18.54 -14.04
CA ARG A 77 6.14 18.53 -15.09
C ARG A 77 7.50 18.98 -14.56
N ASP A 78 7.54 20.01 -13.73
CA ASP A 78 8.78 20.51 -13.13
C ASP A 78 9.41 19.44 -12.23
N GLY A 79 8.60 18.71 -11.45
CA GLY A 79 9.09 17.57 -10.66
C GLY A 79 9.67 16.43 -11.50
N VAL A 80 9.04 16.09 -12.63
CA VAL A 80 9.58 15.09 -13.58
C VAL A 80 10.92 15.57 -14.16
N ILE A 81 11.01 16.85 -14.55
CA ILE A 81 12.26 17.43 -15.07
C ILE A 81 13.36 17.37 -13.99
N GLU A 82 13.06 17.73 -12.76
CA GLU A 82 13.99 17.69 -11.64
C GLU A 82 14.51 16.28 -11.40
N GLU A 83 13.64 15.26 -11.41
CA GLU A 83 14.04 13.86 -11.24
C GLU A 83 14.97 13.37 -12.37
N ILE A 84 14.62 13.68 -13.62
CA ILE A 84 15.43 13.34 -14.80
C ILE A 84 16.81 14.02 -14.71
N VAL A 85 16.86 15.31 -14.34
CA VAL A 85 18.11 16.05 -14.22
C VAL A 85 18.95 15.51 -13.06
N ALA A 86 18.38 15.37 -11.86
CA ALA A 86 19.11 14.89 -10.68
C ALA A 86 19.70 13.49 -10.87
N LYS A 87 18.99 12.63 -11.61
CA LYS A 87 19.45 11.28 -11.96
C LYS A 87 20.67 11.28 -12.89
N ASN A 88 20.71 12.18 -13.87
CA ASN A 88 21.75 12.18 -14.91
C ASN A 88 22.87 13.20 -14.67
N ILE A 89 22.60 14.23 -13.87
CA ILE A 89 23.51 15.32 -13.48
C ILE A 89 23.41 15.50 -11.95
N PRO A 90 24.09 14.65 -11.17
CA PRO A 90 24.08 14.79 -9.70
C PRO A 90 24.72 16.10 -9.25
N GLU A 91 24.17 16.76 -8.24
CA GLU A 91 24.58 18.10 -7.79
C GLU A 91 26.09 18.26 -7.48
N ASN A 92 26.73 17.18 -7.03
CA ASN A 92 28.14 17.19 -6.63
C ASN A 92 29.05 16.43 -7.61
N ALA A 93 28.56 16.12 -8.81
CA ALA A 93 29.34 15.42 -9.83
C ALA A 93 30.12 16.40 -10.70
N TYR A 94 31.35 16.02 -11.07
CA TYR A 94 32.09 16.76 -12.09
C TYR A 94 31.44 16.57 -13.46
N ALA A 95 31.65 17.52 -14.38
CA ALA A 95 31.06 17.49 -15.72
C ALA A 95 31.41 16.20 -16.48
N GLU A 96 32.59 15.61 -16.26
CA GLU A 96 32.97 14.35 -16.91
C GLU A 96 32.15 13.14 -16.43
N GLN A 97 31.44 13.28 -15.32
CA GLN A 97 30.61 12.23 -14.72
C GLN A 97 29.12 12.37 -15.10
N TRP A 98 28.76 13.40 -15.85
CA TRP A 98 27.37 13.61 -16.29
C TRP A 98 26.97 12.59 -17.34
N ASN A 99 25.80 12.00 -17.17
CA ASN A 99 25.21 11.09 -18.16
C ASN A 99 24.38 11.87 -19.19
N VAL A 100 25.05 12.65 -20.03
CA VAL A 100 24.40 13.52 -21.03
C VAL A 100 23.57 12.71 -22.04
N ALA A 101 24.06 11.53 -22.43
CA ALA A 101 23.34 10.64 -23.33
C ALA A 101 22.06 10.09 -22.69
N GLY A 102 22.10 9.75 -21.40
CA GLY A 102 20.92 9.33 -20.63
C GLY A 102 19.91 10.45 -20.47
N LEU A 103 20.37 11.66 -20.16
CA LEU A 103 19.50 12.84 -20.08
C LEU A 103 18.74 13.08 -21.40
N LYS A 104 19.44 12.99 -22.54
CA LYS A 104 18.82 13.14 -23.87
C LYS A 104 17.75 12.07 -24.14
N ALA A 105 18.05 10.82 -23.80
CA ALA A 105 17.11 9.72 -23.98
C ALA A 105 15.86 9.89 -23.12
N GLU A 106 16.01 10.24 -21.85
CA GLU A 106 14.88 10.42 -20.92
C GLU A 106 14.03 11.65 -21.25
N VAL A 107 14.64 12.76 -21.68
CA VAL A 107 13.90 13.92 -22.19
C VAL A 107 13.06 13.55 -23.41
N ALA A 108 13.59 12.76 -24.33
CA ALA A 108 12.84 12.28 -25.48
C ALA A 108 11.70 11.32 -25.07
N GLU A 109 11.94 10.44 -24.10
CA GLU A 109 10.96 9.45 -23.62
C GLU A 109 9.81 10.09 -22.84
N PHE A 110 10.12 10.92 -21.84
CA PHE A 110 9.13 11.45 -20.91
C PHE A 110 8.51 12.77 -21.36
N LEU A 111 9.27 13.62 -22.05
CA LEU A 111 8.82 14.95 -22.47
C LEU A 111 8.53 15.03 -23.97
N ASN A 112 8.92 14.02 -24.75
CA ASN A 112 8.78 13.99 -26.21
C ASN A 112 9.42 15.23 -26.88
N LEU A 113 10.59 15.62 -26.38
CA LEU A 113 11.38 16.74 -26.88
C LEU A 113 12.73 16.24 -27.41
N ASP A 114 13.13 16.76 -28.58
CA ASP A 114 14.48 16.59 -29.11
C ASP A 114 15.27 17.88 -28.83
N LEU A 115 16.09 17.85 -27.78
CA LEU A 115 16.88 19.00 -27.32
C LEU A 115 18.37 18.76 -27.55
N PRO A 116 19.15 19.82 -27.86
CA PRO A 116 20.60 19.73 -28.06
C PRO A 116 21.36 19.72 -26.71
N VAL A 117 20.96 18.84 -25.78
CA VAL A 117 21.60 18.71 -24.45
C VAL A 117 23.09 18.38 -24.52
N GLU A 118 23.53 17.68 -25.57
CA GLU A 118 24.95 17.40 -25.84
C GLU A 118 25.75 18.64 -26.21
N GLU A 119 25.11 19.68 -26.75
CA GLU A 119 25.76 20.96 -27.05
C GLU A 119 25.86 21.80 -25.77
N TRP A 120 24.78 21.86 -24.99
CA TRP A 120 24.74 22.58 -23.71
C TRP A 120 25.75 22.06 -22.69
N ALA A 121 26.00 20.75 -22.66
CA ALA A 121 26.97 20.15 -21.74
C ALA A 121 28.45 20.41 -22.11
N LYS A 122 28.73 20.98 -23.29
CA LYS A 122 30.09 21.33 -23.74
C LYS A 122 30.48 22.78 -23.42
N GLU A 123 29.51 23.63 -23.09
CA GLU A 123 29.72 25.01 -22.64
C GLU A 123 30.11 25.05 -21.16
#